data_AF-A0A2P4SL77-F1
#
_entry.id   AF-A0A2P4SL77-F1
#
_cell.length_a   1.000
_cell.length_b   1.000
_cell.length_c   1.000
_cell.angle_alpha   90.00
_cell.angle_beta   90.00
_cell.angle_gamma   90.00
#
_symmetry.space_group_name_H-M   'P 1'
#
loop_
_entity.id
_entity.type
_entity.pdbx_description
1 polymer ?
#
loop_
_entity_poly.entity_id
_entity_poly.type
_entity_poly.pdbx_seq_one_letter_code
_entity_poly.pdbx_strand_id
1 'polypeptide(L)' 'PSSFTEAVAYIQAQYESKNKSPNKEIYTHITCATDTNNIQFVFDAVTDVIIANNLRGCGLY' A
#
# COMPACT_ATOMS: atom_id res chain seq x y z
N PRO A 1 17.81 15.74 -8.89
CA PRO A 1 17.05 14.75 -8.09
C PRO A 1 17.52 14.76 -6.64
N SER A 2 16.86 15.54 -5.78
CA SER A 2 17.23 15.67 -4.36
C SER A 2 16.02 15.78 -3.43
N SER A 3 14.81 15.45 -3.90
CA SER A 3 13.61 15.45 -3.06
C SER A 3 13.23 14.03 -2.62
N PHE A 4 12.86 13.91 -1.35
CA PHE A 4 12.37 12.66 -0.77
C PHE A 4 11.19 12.08 -1.56
N THR A 5 10.22 12.93 -1.94
CA THR A 5 9.00 12.54 -2.65
C THR A 5 9.29 11.94 -4.02
N GLU A 6 10.21 12.53 -4.80
CA GLU A 6 10.59 11.97 -6.11
C GLU A 6 11.27 10.60 -5.96
N ALA A 7 12.14 10.45 -4.96
CA ALA A 7 12.83 9.18 -4.71
C ALA A 7 11.86 8.07 -4.29
N VAL A 8 10.92 8.40 -3.41
CA VAL A 8 9.84 7.48 -2.98
C VAL A 8 8.98 7.06 -4.16
N ALA A 9 8.49 8.02 -4.95
CA ALA A 9 7.66 7.75 -6.12
C ALA A 9 8.39 6.87 -7.15
N TYR A 10 9.68 7.13 -7.37
CA TYR A 10 10.50 6.30 -8.23
C TYR A 10 10.59 4.85 -7.73
N ILE A 11 10.92 4.63 -6.46
CA ILE A 11 11.02 3.28 -5.89
C ILE A 11 9.67 2.56 -5.98
N GLN A 12 8.58 3.23 -5.61
CA GLN A 12 7.22 2.67 -5.69
C GLN A 12 6.89 2.22 -7.12
N ALA A 13 7.10 3.08 -8.12
CA ALA A 13 6.86 2.75 -9.52
C ALA A 13 7.69 1.54 -9.99
N GLN A 14 8.93 1.41 -9.51
CA GLN A 14 9.79 0.28 -9.86
C GLN A 14 9.22 -1.05 -9.34
N TYR A 15 8.64 -1.09 -8.14
CA TYR A 15 7.99 -2.30 -7.60
C TYR A 15 6.63 -2.57 -8.25
N GLU A 16 5.81 -1.53 -8.44
CA GLU A 16 4.49 -1.66 -9.07
C GLU A 16 4.60 -2.14 -10.52
N SER A 17 5.64 -1.72 -11.26
CA SER A 17 5.92 -2.20 -12.63
C SER A 17 6.19 -3.71 -12.71
N LYS A 18 6.49 -4.38 -11.58
CA LYS A 18 6.69 -5.84 -11.54
C LYS A 18 5.40 -6.62 -11.40
N ASN A 19 4.27 -5.95 -11.17
CA ASN A 19 2.97 -6.61 -11.14
C ASN A 19 2.63 -7.18 -12.53
N LYS A 20 2.52 -8.50 -12.64
CA LYS A 20 2.18 -9.20 -13.89
C LYS A 20 0.69 -9.48 -14.03
N SER A 21 -0.10 -9.17 -13.01
CA SER A 21 -1.53 -9.47 -12.95
C SER A 21 -2.31 -8.16 -13.01
N PRO A 22 -2.98 -7.84 -14.13
CA PRO A 22 -3.72 -6.58 -14.26
C PRO A 22 -4.87 -6.46 -13.26
N ASN A 23 -5.40 -7.60 -12.78
CA ASN A 23 -6.49 -7.64 -11.81
C ASN A 23 -6.00 -7.64 -10.36
N LYS A 24 -4.68 -7.70 -10.12
CA LYS A 24 -4.11 -7.64 -8.78
C LYS A 24 -3.82 -6.18 -8.46
N GLU A 25 -4.59 -5.60 -7.57
CA GLU A 25 -4.31 -4.26 -7.03
C GLU A 25 -3.10 -4.32 -6.08
N ILE A 26 -2.22 -3.33 -6.16
CA ILE A 26 -1.04 -3.19 -5.29
C ILE A 26 -1.28 -1.98 -4.40
N TYR A 27 -1.43 -2.20 -3.10
CA TYR A 27 -1.60 -1.14 -2.12
C TYR A 27 -0.26 -0.83 -1.46
N THR A 28 0.27 0.36 -1.71
CA THR A 28 1.60 0.77 -1.25
C THR A 28 1.49 1.80 -0.12
N HIS A 29 2.25 1.61 0.97
CA HIS A 29 2.39 2.57 2.07
C HIS A 29 3.85 2.85 2.36
N ILE A 30 4.17 4.11 2.68
CA ILE A 30 5.50 4.51 3.12
C ILE A 30 5.54 4.48 4.64
N THR A 31 6.40 3.63 5.18
CA THR A 31 6.48 3.38 6.61
C THR A 31 7.82 3.81 7.21
N CYS A 32 7.78 4.19 8.47
CA CYS A 32 8.93 4.22 9.37
C CYS A 32 8.63 3.25 10.51
N ALA A 33 9.26 2.08 10.49
CA ALA A 33 8.93 0.99 11.41
C ALA A 33 9.16 1.32 12.89
N THR A 34 10.04 2.29 13.18
CA THR A 34 10.33 2.74 14.56
C THR A 34 9.46 3.90 15.03
N ASP A 35 8.65 4.48 14.14
CA ASP A 35 7.70 5.53 14.48
C ASP A 35 6.32 4.91 14.76
N THR A 36 5.94 4.89 16.03
CA THR A 36 4.67 4.30 16.50
C THR A 36 3.44 5.01 15.93
N ASN A 37 3.52 6.31 15.64
CA ASN A 37 2.40 7.05 15.06
C ASN A 37 2.23 6.71 13.58
N ASN A 38 3.34 6.63 12.85
CA ASN A 38 3.33 6.22 11.46
C ASN A 38 2.76 4.80 11.31
N ILE A 39 3.23 3.86 12.13
CA ILE A 39 2.82 2.46 11.96
C ILE A 39 1.36 2.24 12.37
N GLN A 40 0.83 2.97 13.36
CA GLN A 40 -0.59 2.89 13.72
C GLN A 40 -1.49 3.30 12.54
N PHE A 41 -1.24 4.46 11.93
CA PHE A 41 -2.03 4.95 10.80
C PHE A 41 -1.98 3.99 9.60
N VAL A 42 -0.81 3.42 9.32
CA VAL A 42 -0.64 2.46 8.23
C VAL A 42 -1.38 1.16 8.53
N PHE A 43 -1.34 0.65 9.77
CA PHE A 43 -2.09 -0.55 10.14
C PHE A 43 -3.60 -0.37 10.05
N ASP A 44 -4.13 0.79 10.43
CA ASP A 44 -5.56 1.09 10.29
C ASP A 44 -5.99 1.01 8.82
N ALA A 45 -5.25 1.68 7.92
CA ALA A 45 -5.50 1.65 6.49
C ALA A 45 -5.38 0.23 5.88
N VAL A 46 -4.37 -0.55 6.28
CA VAL A 46 -4.18 -1.93 5.81
C VAL A 46 -5.32 -2.83 6.29
N THR A 47 -5.79 -2.65 7.52
CA THR A 47 -6.90 -3.42 8.08
C THR A 47 -8.19 -3.20 7.28
N ASP A 48 -8.50 -1.95 6.96
CA ASP A 48 -9.67 -1.61 6.13
C ASP A 48 -9.62 -2.25 4.75
N VAL A 49 -8.46 -2.22 4.08
CA VAL A 49 -8.26 -2.84 2.77
C VAL A 49 -8.47 -4.36 2.82
N ILE A 50 -7.92 -5.03 3.84
CA ILE A 50 -8.07 -6.48 4.00
C ILE A 50 -9.52 -6.85 4.22
N ILE A 51 -10.22 -6.14 5.10
CA ILE A 51 -11.64 -6.38 5.38
C ILE A 51 -12.47 -6.14 4.12
N ALA A 52 -12.29 -5.02 3.43
CA ALA A 52 -13.01 -4.70 2.20
C ALA A 52 -12.79 -5.76 1.11
N ASN A 53 -11.55 -6.24 0.94
CA ASN A 53 -11.23 -7.27 -0.03
C ASN A 53 -11.89 -8.62 0.31
N ASN A 54 -11.90 -9.00 1.60
CA ASN A 54 -12.57 -10.21 2.06
C ASN A 54 -14.10 -10.13 1.88
N LEU A 55 -14.71 -8.97 2.18
CA LEU A 55 -16.14 -8.76 1.98
C LEU A 55 -16.54 -8.84 0.51
N ARG A 56 -15.74 -8.23 -0.39
CA ARG A 56 -15.94 -8.33 -1.84
C ARG A 56 -15.83 -9.77 -2.34
N GLY A 57 -14.88 -10.54 -1.81
CA GLY A 57 -14.73 -11.98 -2.13
C GLY A 57 -15.92 -12.83 -1.70
N CYS A 58 -16.66 -12.42 -0.67
CA CYS A 58 -17.87 -13.09 -0.19
C CYS A 58 -19.17 -12.59 -0.85
N GLY A 59 -19.09 -11.60 -1.76
CA GLY A 59 -20.28 -10.99 -2.40
C GLY A 59 -21.10 -10.10 -1.47
N LEU A 60 -20.50 -9.58 -0.39
CA LEU A 60 -21.14 -8.71 0.60
C LEU A 60 -20.87 -7.21 0.36
N TYR A 61 -20.45 -6.86 -0.86
CA TYR A 61 -20.06 -5.51 -1.28
C TYR A 61 -20.59 -5.21 -2.69
#